data_AF-A0A0D6TPA2-F1
#
_entry.id   AF-A0A0D6TPA2-F1
#
_cell.length_a   1.000
_cell.length_b   1.000
_cell.length_c   1.000
_cell.angle_alpha   90.00
_cell.angle_beta   90.00
_cell.angle_gamma   90.00
#
_symmetry.space_group_name_H-M   'P 1'
#
loop_
_entity.id
_entity.type
_entity.pdbx_description
1 polymer ?
#
loop_
_entity_poly.entity_id
_entity_poly.type
_entity_poly.pdbx_seq_one_letter_code
_entity_poly.pdbx_strand_id
1 'polypeptide(L)' 'MKAETAYNVIQALPQQEVERLYKMLNVVSATNTTTKKAQKKSLLSDAEATEFLLRKLRGS' A
#
# COMPACT_ATOMS: atom_id res chain seq x y z
N MET A 1 7.70 13.67 -27.97
CA MET A 1 7.59 12.20 -28.04
C MET A 1 6.26 11.80 -27.40
N LYS A 2 5.47 10.92 -28.02
CA LYS A 2 4.15 10.49 -27.47
C LYS A 2 4.34 9.37 -26.45
N ALA A 3 3.45 9.27 -25.47
CA ALA A 3 3.49 8.22 -24.44
C ALA A 3 3.47 6.80 -25.05
N GLU A 4 2.73 6.62 -26.14
CA GLU A 4 2.65 5.38 -26.91
C GLU A 4 4.02 4.92 -27.44
N THR A 5 4.86 5.87 -27.89
CA THR A 5 6.20 5.55 -28.41
C THR A 5 7.15 5.11 -27.31
N ALA A 6 7.07 5.73 -26.13
CA ALA A 6 7.90 5.34 -24.98
C ALA A 6 7.52 3.95 -24.46
N TYR A 7 6.23 3.62 -24.44
CA TYR A 7 5.74 2.31 -24.00
C TYR A 7 6.32 1.15 -24.81
N ASN A 8 6.28 1.25 -26.14
CA ASN A 8 6.80 0.23 -27.04
C ASN A 8 8.32 0.03 -26.86
N VAL A 9 9.05 1.12 -26.60
CA VAL A 9 10.48 1.06 -26.33
C VAL A 9 10.77 0.41 -24.98
N ILE A 10 10.01 0.76 -23.93
CA ILE A 10 10.17 0.19 -22.59
C ILE A 10 9.88 -1.31 -22.58
N GLN A 11 8.86 -1.78 -23.30
CA GLN A 11 8.54 -3.22 -23.39
C GLN A 11 9.56 -4.03 -24.17
N ALA A 12 10.27 -3.42 -25.12
CA ALA A 12 11.30 -4.08 -25.90
C ALA A 12 12.62 -4.24 -25.12
N LEU A 13 12.77 -3.59 -23.96
CA LEU A 13 13.97 -3.69 -23.14
C LEU A 13 13.96 -4.95 -22.25
N PRO A 14 15.13 -5.57 -22.01
CA PRO A 14 15.26 -6.61 -20.98
C PRO A 14 14.89 -6.07 -19.59
N GLN A 15 14.34 -6.95 -18.74
CA GLN A 15 13.84 -6.59 -17.40
C GLN A 15 14.88 -5.83 -16.55
N GLN A 16 16.16 -6.22 -16.63
CA GLN A 16 17.27 -5.56 -15.92
C GLN A 16 17.45 -4.09 -16.35
N GLU A 17 17.32 -3.80 -17.65
CA GLU A 17 17.46 -2.44 -18.18
C GLU A 17 16.23 -1.58 -17.88
N VAL A 18 15.04 -2.19 -17.83
CA VAL A 18 13.80 -1.54 -17.39
C VAL A 18 13.91 -1.08 -15.94
N GLU A 19 14.42 -1.94 -15.05
CA GLU A 19 14.65 -1.58 -13.64
C GLU A 19 15.65 -0.44 -13.48
N ARG A 20 16.75 -0.48 -14.24
CA ARG A 20 17.76 0.58 -14.27
C ARG A 20 17.17 1.91 -14.77
N LEU A 21 16.33 1.86 -15.81
CA LEU A 21 15.64 3.03 -16.36
C LEU A 21 14.66 3.64 -15.36
N TYR A 22 13.82 2.83 -14.70
CA TYR A 22 12.91 3.33 -13.66
C TYR A 22 13.66 3.97 -12.48
N LYS A 23 14.80 3.39 -12.08
CA LYS A 23 15.68 3.98 -11.06
C LYS A 23 16.26 5.33 -11.49
N MET A 24 16.70 5.46 -12.74
CA MET A 24 17.22 6.73 -13.28
C MET A 24 16.14 7.81 -13.38
N LEU A 25 14.91 7.43 -13.73
CA LEU A 25 13.77 8.34 -13.82
C LEU A 25 13.16 8.66 -12.43
N ASN A 26 13.73 8.12 -11.35
CA ASN A 26 13.21 8.20 -9.99
C ASN A 26 11.71 7.83 -9.88
N VAL A 27 11.26 6.97 -10.79
CA VAL A 27 9.90 6.43 -10.76
C VAL A 27 9.93 5.34 -9.71
N VAL A 28 9.40 5.64 -8.53
CA VAL A 28 9.14 4.62 -7.51
C VAL A 28 8.15 3.65 -8.13
N SER A 29 8.62 2.46 -8.51
CA SER A 29 7.77 1.42 -9.06
C SER A 29 6.56 1.27 -8.14
N ALA A 30 5.37 1.60 -8.63
CA ALA A 30 4.12 1.49 -7.86
C ALA A 30 3.86 0.04 -7.39
N THR A 31 4.61 -0.92 -7.91
CA THR A 31 4.66 -2.32 -7.44
C THR A 31 5.24 -2.47 -6.03
N ASN A 32 6.01 -1.50 -5.53
CA ASN A 32 6.57 -1.51 -4.16
C ASN A 32 5.71 -0.76 -3.15
N THR A 33 4.56 -0.20 -3.54
CA THR A 33 3.53 0.14 -2.54
C THR A 33 2.86 -1.15 -2.10
N THR A 34 3.59 -2.00 -1.38
CA THR A 34 2.97 -2.71 -0.28
C THR A 34 2.48 -1.60 0.66
N THR A 35 1.26 -1.12 0.40
CA THR A 35 0.50 -0.42 1.41
C THR A 35 0.58 -1.32 2.62
N LYS A 36 1.37 -0.95 3.62
CA LYS A 36 1.31 -1.57 4.93
C LYS A 36 -0.16 -1.45 5.30
N LYS A 37 -0.94 -2.52 5.10
CA LYS A 37 -2.34 -2.53 5.48
C LYS A 37 -2.30 -2.15 6.94
N ALA A 38 -2.88 -1.00 7.27
CA ALA A 38 -2.98 -0.59 8.66
C ALA A 38 -3.54 -1.80 9.41
N GLN A 39 -2.77 -2.33 10.35
CA GLN A 39 -3.23 -3.43 11.20
C GLN A 39 -4.52 -2.92 11.81
N LYS A 40 -5.65 -3.43 11.32
CA LYS A 40 -6.95 -3.16 11.93
C LYS A 40 -6.78 -3.66 13.36
N LYS A 41 -6.89 -2.74 14.33
CA LYS A 41 -6.90 -3.12 15.75
C LYS A 41 -7.91 -4.25 15.87
N SER A 42 -7.50 -5.35 16.49
CA SER A 42 -8.35 -6.53 16.69
C SER A 42 -9.73 -6.06 17.12
N LEU A 43 -10.76 -6.53 16.42
CA LEU A 43 -12.13 -6.32 16.87
C LEU A 43 -12.19 -6.92 18.28
N LEU A 44 -12.58 -6.10 19.27
CA LEU A 44 -12.75 -6.54 20.64
C LEU A 44 -13.72 -7.72 20.68
N SER A 45 -13.48 -8.69 21.54
CA SER A 45 -14.45 -9.77 21.78
C SER A 45 -15.74 -9.20 22.39
N ASP A 46 -16.88 -9.83 22.17
CA ASP A 46 -18.19 -9.40 22.70
C ASP A 46 -18.15 -9.17 24.23
N ALA A 47 -17.36 -9.99 24.94
CA ALA A 47 -17.15 -9.84 26.38
C ALA A 47 -16.42 -8.53 26.74
N GLU A 48 -15.35 -8.19 26.01
CA GLU A 48 -14.56 -6.97 26.22
C GLU A 48 -15.36 -5.72 25.82
N ALA A 49 -16.15 -5.81 24.75
CA ALA A 49 -17.03 -4.74 24.32
C ALA A 49 -18.09 -4.42 25.41
N THR A 50 -18.64 -5.45 26.04
CA THR A 50 -19.66 -5.29 27.10
C THR A 50 -19.06 -4.62 28.34
N GLU A 51 -17.88 -5.06 28.79
CA GLU A 51 -17.20 -4.45 29.94
C GLU A 51 -16.86 -2.98 29.67
N PHE A 52 -16.38 -2.66 28.45
CA PHE A 52 -16.09 -1.30 28.05
C PHE A 52 -17.33 -0.40 28.13
N LEU A 53 -18.47 -0.87 27.64
CA LEU A 53 -19.74 -0.15 27.71
C LEU A 53 -20.19 0.06 29.16
N LEU A 54 -20.12 -0.98 30.00
CA LEU A 54 -20.46 -0.88 31.43
C LEU A 54 -19.56 0.11 32.17
N ARG A 55 -18.25 0.12 31.87
CA ARG A 55 -17.31 1.07 32.47
C ARG A 55 -17.61 2.51 32.06
N LYS A 56 -17.95 2.73 30.78
CA LYS A 56 -18.31 4.05 30.27
C LYS A 56 -19.61 4.59 30.89
N LEU A 57 -20.60 3.71 31.12
CA LEU A 57 -21.89 4.08 31.72
C LEU A 57 -21.81 4.34 33.23
N ARG A 58 -20.87 3.69 33.93
CA ARG A 58 -20.68 3.89 35.39
C ARG A 58 -19.86 5.14 35.75
N GLY A 59 -19.22 5.77 34.75
CA GLY A 59 -18.39 6.96 34.93
C GLY A 59 -19.09 8.29 34.59
N SER A 60 -20.42 8.31 34.47
CA SER A 60 -21.23 9.51 34.21
C SER A 60 -22.27 9.74 35.30
#